data_AF-A0A0C1L815-F1
#
_entry.id   AF-A0A0C1L815-F1
#
_cell.length_a   1.000
_cell.length_b   1.000
_cell.length_c   1.000
_cell.angle_alpha   90.00
_cell.angle_beta   90.00
_cell.angle_gamma   90.00
#
_symmetry.space_group_name_H-M   'P 1'
#
loop_
_entity.id
_entity.type
_entity.pdbx_description
1 polymer ?
#
loop_
_entity_poly.entity_id
_entity_poly.type
_entity_poly.pdbx_seq_one_letter_code
_entity_poly.pdbx_strand_id
1 'polypeptide(L)'
;MKRQQRIEALSFELNIEGKPLEVTAKPYMAANQQPRFRVSYNGSPVHIFGYNEDLKKVIVMDSASADIHPKIENAIGQALTHKLAA
;
A
#
# COMPACT_ATOMS: atom_id res chain seq x y z
N MET A 1 8.90 -7.30 -28.71
CA MET A 1 8.76 -6.07 -27.91
C MET A 1 7.84 -6.36 -26.74
N LYS A 2 8.35 -6.47 -25.50
CA LYS A 2 7.51 -6.70 -24.32
C LYS A 2 6.78 -5.39 -24.02
N ARG A 3 5.46 -5.34 -24.22
CA ARG A 3 4.60 -4.31 -23.63
C ARG A 3 4.89 -4.33 -22.13
N GLN A 4 5.63 -3.34 -21.62
CA GLN A 4 5.59 -3.05 -20.20
C GLN A 4 4.13 -2.69 -19.92
N GLN A 5 3.36 -3.63 -19.36
CA GLN A 5 2.10 -3.29 -18.73
C GLN A 5 2.45 -2.17 -17.74
N ARG A 6 1.97 -0.96 -18.02
CA ARG A 6 1.99 0.12 -17.03
C ARG A 6 1.22 -0.45 -15.85
N ILE A 7 1.92 -0.81 -14.79
CA ILE A 7 1.26 -1.07 -13.54
C ILE A 7 0.75 0.29 -13.10
N GLU A 8 -0.54 0.52 -13.29
CA GLU A 8 -1.15 1.80 -12.97
C GLU A 8 -1.05 2.03 -11.46
N ALA A 9 -0.62 3.24 -11.08
CA ALA A 9 -0.60 3.64 -9.69
C ALA A 9 -2.05 3.79 -9.21
N LEU A 10 -2.37 3.19 -8.07
CA LEU A 10 -3.65 3.35 -7.39
C LEU A 10 -3.55 4.60 -6.52
N SER A 11 -4.22 5.68 -6.93
CA SER A 11 -4.37 6.88 -6.11
C SER A 11 -5.78 6.93 -5.53
N PHE A 12 -5.89 7.10 -4.22
CA PHE A 12 -7.16 7.18 -3.51
C PHE A 12 -7.03 8.05 -2.26
N GLU A 13 -8.15 8.60 -1.81
CA GLU A 13 -8.22 9.39 -0.59
C GLU A 13 -8.82 8.56 0.54
N LEU A 14 -8.23 8.66 1.73
CA LEU A 14 -8.78 8.11 2.97
C LEU A 14 -9.12 9.26 3.91
N ASN A 15 -10.25 9.17 4.62
CA ASN A 15 -10.57 10.09 5.69
C ASN A 15 -10.17 9.46 7.04
N ILE A 16 -9.14 10.00 7.68
CA ILE A 16 -8.65 9.54 8.98
C ILE A 16 -8.95 10.62 10.01
N GLU A 17 -9.93 10.38 10.89
CA GLU A 17 -10.31 11.29 11.97
C GLU A 17 -10.67 12.72 11.49
N GLY A 18 -11.34 12.82 10.33
CA GLY A 18 -11.72 14.11 9.74
C GLY A 18 -10.60 14.79 8.96
N LYS A 19 -9.43 14.15 8.81
CA LYS A 19 -8.34 14.64 7.98
C LYS A 19 -8.26 13.82 6.69
N PRO A 20 -8.32 14.46 5.51
CA PRO A 20 -8.08 13.78 4.25
C PRO A 20 -6.61 13.36 4.16
N LEU A 21 -6.40 12.13 3.69
CA LEU A 21 -5.11 11.52 3.47
C LEU A 21 -5.07 11.03 2.03
N GLU A 22 -4.29 11.70 1.20
CA GLU A 22 -4.06 11.27 -0.18
C GLU A 22 -3.02 10.15 -0.17
N VAL A 23 -3.39 9.00 -0.71
CA VAL A 23 -2.57 7.79 -0.75
C VAL A 23 -2.29 7.43 -2.20
N THR A 24 -1.01 7.25 -2.53
CA THR A 24 -0.58 6.71 -3.82
C THR A 24 0.11 5.38 -3.60
N ALA A 25 -0.45 4.31 -4.17
CA ALA A 25 0.06 2.95 -4.08
C ALA A 25 0.48 2.43 -5.47
N LYS A 26 1.76 2.14 -5.64
CA LYS A 26 2.31 1.58 -6.89
C LYS A 26 2.57 0.08 -6.70
N PRO A 27 1.81 -0.80 -7.38
CA PRO A 27 2.06 -2.23 -7.28
C PRO A 27 3.40 -2.59 -7.94
N TYR A 28 4.08 -3.59 -7.40
CA TYR A 28 5.29 -4.17 -7.99
C TYR A 28 5.46 -5.62 -7.51
N MET A 29 6.22 -6.40 -8.26
CA MET A 29 6.62 -7.76 -7.83
C MET A 29 7.96 -7.68 -7.12
N ALA A 30 8.01 -8.19 -5.89
CA ALA A 30 9.26 -8.31 -5.15
C ALA A 30 10.15 -9.44 -5.73
N ALA A 31 11.42 -9.46 -5.32
CA ALA A 31 12.40 -10.45 -5.80
C ALA A 31 11.99 -11.90 -5.53
N ASN A 32 11.20 -12.13 -4.48
CA ASN A 32 10.61 -13.42 -4.11
C ASN A 32 9.26 -13.70 -4.81
N GLN A 33 8.95 -12.98 -5.89
CA GLN A 33 7.70 -13.09 -6.66
C GLN A 33 6.42 -12.81 -5.86
N GLN A 34 6.52 -12.17 -4.69
CA GLN A 34 5.35 -11.76 -3.92
C GLN A 34 4.85 -10.37 -4.38
N PRO A 35 3.53 -10.18 -4.52
CA PRO A 35 2.96 -8.88 -4.84
C PRO A 35 3.13 -7.91 -3.68
N ARG A 36 3.64 -6.72 -3.98
CA ARG A 36 3.85 -5.63 -3.01
C ARG A 36 3.40 -4.30 -3.59
N PHE A 37 3.26 -3.31 -2.71
CA PHE A 37 2.88 -1.95 -3.03
C PHE A 37 3.89 -0.98 -2.43
N ARG A 38 4.38 -0.05 -3.26
CA ARG A 38 5.08 1.16 -2.79
C ARG A 38 4.03 2.22 -2.52
N VAL A 39 3.83 2.55 -1.26
CA VAL A 39 2.79 3.46 -0.80
C VAL A 39 3.42 4.73 -0.27
N SER A 40 2.98 5.88 -0.75
CA SER A 40 3.30 7.18 -0.16
C SER A 40 2.00 7.90 0.17
N TYR A 41 1.94 8.61 1.29
CA TYR A 41 0.75 9.37 1.70
C TYR A 41 1.12 10.81 2.07
N ASN A 42 0.36 11.81 1.62
CA ASN A 42 0.63 13.24 1.89
C ASN A 42 2.10 13.68 1.75
N GLY A 43 2.84 13.12 0.77
CA GLY A 43 4.27 13.42 0.56
C GLY A 43 5.23 12.73 1.55
N SER A 44 4.76 11.75 2.33
CA SER A 44 5.59 10.91 3.20
C SER A 44 6.66 10.15 2.41
N PRO A 45 7.69 9.61 3.09
CA PRO A 45 8.51 8.56 2.54
C PRO A 45 7.68 7.42 1.96
N VAL A 46 8.26 6.70 1.00
CA VAL A 46 7.63 5.53 0.41
C VAL A 46 7.75 4.37 1.39
N HIS A 47 6.60 3.80 1.74
CA HIS A 47 6.48 2.61 2.54
C HIS A 47 6.14 1.38 1.69
N ILE A 48 6.60 0.21 2.12
CA ILE A 48 6.38 -1.06 1.43
C ILE A 48 5.24 -1.78 2.13
N PHE A 49 4.13 -1.96 1.42
CA PHE A 49 3.02 -2.79 1.85
C PHE A 49 3.02 -4.11 1.09
N GLY A 50 2.60 -5.20 1.72
CA GLY A 50 2.48 -6.50 1.07
C GLY A 50 1.37 -7.31 1.68
N TYR A 51 0.82 -8.22 0.89
CA TYR A 51 -0.22 -9.12 1.35
C TYR A 51 0.38 -10.18 2.27
N ASN A 52 -0.14 -10.25 3.50
CA ASN A 52 0.21 -11.28 4.46
C ASN A 52 -0.84 -12.39 4.39
N GLU A 53 -0.42 -13.59 3.97
CA GLU A 53 -1.29 -14.76 3.81
C GLU A 53 -1.88 -15.26 5.12
N ASP A 54 -1.15 -15.16 6.23
CA ASP A 54 -1.59 -15.62 7.55
C ASP A 54 -2.69 -14.72 8.10
N LEU A 55 -2.57 -13.42 7.87
CA LEU A 55 -3.52 -12.41 8.34
C LEU A 55 -4.62 -12.08 7.32
N LYS A 56 -4.53 -12.62 6.11
CA LYS A 56 -5.42 -12.35 4.96
C LYS A 56 -5.64 -10.84 4.72
N LYS A 57 -4.60 -10.05 4.92
CA LYS A 57 -4.63 -8.58 4.76
C LYS A 57 -3.30 -8.03 4.31
N VAL A 58 -3.33 -6.85 3.70
CA VAL A 58 -2.16 -6.07 3.35
C VAL A 58 -1.64 -5.35 4.60
N ILE A 59 -0.36 -5.53 4.91
CA ILE A 59 0.34 -4.91 6.04
C ILE A 59 1.59 -4.18 5.57
N VAL A 60 2.11 -3.28 6.39
CA VAL A 60 3.44 -2.70 6.18
C VAL A 60 4.52 -3.78 6.39
N MET A 61 5.52 -3.82 5.53
CA MET A 61 6.59 -4.83 5.54
C MET A 61 8.00 -4.22 5.65
N ASP A 62 8.13 -2.90 5.60
CA ASP A 62 9.45 -2.27 5.75
C ASP A 62 9.81 -2.02 7.22
N SER A 63 11.12 -1.83 7.43
CA SER A 63 11.67 -1.44 8.73
C SER A 63 11.36 0.01 9.12
N ALA A 64 10.83 0.81 8.18
CA ALA A 64 10.34 2.17 8.41
C ALA A 64 8.89 2.20 8.93
N SER A 65 8.29 1.03 9.16
CA SER A 65 6.95 0.87 9.73
C SER A 65 6.77 1.57 11.08
N ALA A 66 7.85 1.75 11.84
CA ALA A 66 7.84 2.50 13.11
C ALA A 66 7.44 3.98 12.95
N ASP A 67 7.55 4.55 11.74
CA ASP A 67 7.25 5.95 11.46
C ASP A 67 5.80 6.18 10.98
N ILE A 68 5.03 5.10 10.72
CA ILE A 68 3.61 5.20 10.35
C ILE A 68 2.76 5.15 11.62
N HIS A 69 1.82 6.10 11.75
CA HIS A 69 0.80 6.04 12.78
C HIS A 69 -0.11 4.80 12.56
N PRO A 70 -0.34 3.93 13.57
CA PRO A 70 -1.06 2.65 13.38
C PRO A 70 -2.45 2.77 12.75
N LYS A 71 -3.16 3.88 12.96
CA LYS A 71 -4.45 4.14 12.31
C LYS A 71 -4.33 4.33 10.79
N ILE A 72 -3.28 5.03 10.35
CA ILE A 72 -2.99 5.26 8.93
C ILE A 72 -2.60 3.92 8.29
N GLU A 73 -1.71 3.18 8.94
CA GLU A 73 -1.29 1.84 8.48
C GLU A 73 -2.49 0.93 8.25
N ASN A 74 -3.36 0.80 9.26
CA ASN A 74 -4.52 -0.08 9.18
C ASN A 74 -5.51 0.36 8.09
N ALA A 75 -5.76 1.66 7.95
CA ALA A 75 -6.69 2.17 6.95
C ALA A 75 -6.17 1.95 5.52
N ILE A 76 -4.88 2.20 5.27
CA ILE A 76 -4.23 1.92 3.99
C ILE A 76 -4.26 0.42 3.71
N GLY A 77 -3.87 -0.41 4.68
CA GLY A 77 -3.85 -1.86 4.54
C GLY A 77 -5.23 -2.43 4.21
N GLN A 78 -6.28 -1.95 4.88
CA GLN A 78 -7.65 -2.35 4.60
C GLN A 78 -8.09 -1.95 3.19
N ALA A 79 -7.82 -0.71 2.77
CA ALA A 79 -8.15 -0.22 1.43
C ALA A 79 -7.46 -1.06 0.34
N LEU A 80 -6.17 -1.36 0.50
CA LEU A 80 -5.42 -2.20 -0.44
C LEU A 80 -5.92 -3.65 -0.46
N THR A 81 -6.29 -4.19 0.70
CA THR A 81 -6.87 -5.55 0.79
C THR A 81 -8.18 -5.63 0.01
N HIS A 82 -9.07 -4.64 0.16
CA HIS A 82 -10.31 -4.59 -0.60
C HIS A 82 -10.07 -4.47 -2.11
N LYS A 83 -9.04 -3.70 -2.53
CA LYS A 83 -8.68 -3.57 -3.95
C LYS A 83 -8.10 -4.84 -4.56
N LEU A 84 -7.48 -5.72 -3.75
CA LEU A 84 -7.00 -7.02 -4.21
C LEU A 84 -8.12 -8.07 -4.31
N ALA A 85 -9.18 -7.91 -3.52
CA ALA A 85 -10.32 -8.82 -3.49
C ALA A 85 -11.42 -8.48 -4.50
N ALA A 86 -11.38 -7.29 -5.10
CA ALA A 86 -12.34 -6.79 -6.10
C ALA A 86 -11.87 -7.06 -7.52
#